data_AF-T2IU66-F1
#
_entry.id   AF-T2IU66-F1
#
_cell.length_a   1.000
_cell.length_b   1.000
_cell.length_c   1.000
_cell.angle_alpha   90.00
_cell.angle_beta   90.00
_cell.angle_gamma   90.00
#
_symmetry.space_group_name_H-M   'P 1'
#
loop_
_entity.id
_entity.type
_entity.pdbx_description
1 polymer ?
#
loop_
_entity_poly.entity_id
_entity_poly.type
_entity_poly.pdbx_seq_one_letter_code
_entity_poly.pdbx_strand_id
1 'polypeptide(L)' 'MKPTPAQTEKLYDIAYWITEYLKEPITIIRVDERTPHYLYVQFGTEDERFFLITVDGEILSDESN' A
#
# COMPACT_ATOMS: atom_id res chain seq x y z
N MET A 1 -13.08 3.52 11.16
CA MET A 1 -12.40 3.50 12.47
C MET A 1 -10.92 3.55 12.18
N LYS A 2 -10.08 4.32 12.88
CA LYS A 2 -8.65 4.33 12.54
C LYS A 2 -8.01 2.95 12.79
N PRO A 3 -6.95 2.57 12.04
CA PRO A 3 -6.17 1.39 12.36
C PRO A 3 -5.65 1.46 13.80
N THR A 4 -5.51 0.31 14.44
CA THR A 4 -4.85 0.21 15.75
C THR A 4 -3.37 0.64 15.64
N PRO A 5 -2.71 1.00 16.77
CA PRO A 5 -1.28 1.31 16.74
C PRO A 5 -0.42 0.20 16.13
N ALA A 6 -0.70 -1.06 16.47
CA ALA A 6 0.02 -2.21 15.93
C ALA A 6 -0.19 -2.38 14.41
N GLN A 7 -1.41 -2.16 13.90
CA GLN A 7 -1.66 -2.15 12.45
C GLN A 7 -0.96 -0.97 11.77
N THR A 8 -0.91 0.19 12.43
CA THR A 8 -0.25 1.39 11.89
C THR A 8 1.26 1.15 11.75
N GLU A 9 1.90 0.55 12.76
CA GLU A 9 3.31 0.17 12.74
C GLU A 9 3.60 -0.80 11.57
N LYS A 10 2.81 -1.88 11.45
CA LYS A 10 2.94 -2.82 10.32
C LYS A 10 2.81 -2.13 8.96
N LEU A 11 1.78 -1.30 8.78
CA LEU A 11 1.55 -0.58 7.52
C LEU A 11 2.67 0.41 7.20
N TYR A 12 3.28 1.02 8.22
CA TYR A 12 4.44 1.89 8.06
C TYR A 12 5.68 1.10 7.62
N ASP A 13 5.94 -0.06 8.23
CA ASP A 13 7.06 -0.93 7.86
C ASP A 13 6.93 -1.42 6.41
N ILE A 14 5.71 -1.79 6.00
CA ILE A 14 5.39 -2.16 4.61
C ILE A 14 5.64 -0.98 3.67
N ALA A 15 5.16 0.21 4.02
CA ALA A 15 5.37 1.41 3.21
C ALA A 15 6.86 1.75 3.04
N TYR A 16 7.64 1.65 4.12
CA TYR A 16 9.09 1.84 4.09
C TYR A 16 9.77 0.82 3.16
N TRP A 17 9.42 -0.47 3.30
CA TRP A 17 9.99 -1.51 2.45
C TRP A 17 9.67 -1.29 0.96
N ILE A 18 8.46 -0.84 0.64
CA ILE A 18 8.04 -0.54 -0.73
C ILE A 18 8.85 0.62 -1.32
N THR A 19 9.13 1.66 -0.53
CA THR A 19 9.95 2.79 -1.00
C THR A 19 11.39 2.39 -1.34
N GLU A 20 11.92 1.35 -0.69
CA GLU A 20 13.25 0.81 -0.99
C GLU A 20 13.22 -0.20 -2.16
N TYR A 21 12.11 -0.93 -2.34
CA TYR A 21 11.98 -1.99 -3.35
C TYR A 21 11.59 -1.46 -4.73
N LEU A 22 10.66 -0.51 -4.81
CA LEU A 22 10.17 0.01 -6.09
C LEU A 22 11.24 0.83 -6.80
N LYS A 23 11.58 0.42 -8.03
CA LYS A 23 12.52 1.13 -8.91
C LYS A 23 11.85 2.23 -9.74
N GLU A 24 10.57 2.48 -9.49
CA GLU A 24 9.77 3.45 -10.23
C GLU A 24 9.27 4.56 -9.30
N PRO A 25 9.01 5.77 -9.83
CA PRO A 25 8.51 6.87 -9.03
C PRO A 25 7.20 6.51 -8.35
N ILE A 26 7.16 6.72 -7.03
CA ILE A 26 5.94 6.57 -6.22
C ILE A 26 5.23 7.91 -6.19
N THR A 27 3.99 7.93 -6.64
CA THR A 27 3.16 9.14 -6.72
C THR A 27 2.31 9.32 -5.46
N ILE A 28 1.78 8.21 -4.91
CA ILE A 28 0.92 8.23 -3.72
C ILE A 28 1.25 7.04 -2.81
N ILE A 29 1.33 7.30 -1.50
CA ILE A 29 1.23 6.29 -0.44
C ILE A 29 0.13 6.74 0.52
N ARG A 30 -0.87 5.89 0.75
CA ARG A 30 -2.00 6.21 1.62
C ARG A 30 -2.48 5.01 2.41
N VAL A 31 -2.67 5.19 3.71
CA VAL A 31 -3.40 4.24 4.55
C VAL A 31 -4.90 4.52 4.46
N ASP A 32 -5.69 3.50 4.13
CA ASP A 32 -7.16 3.56 4.15
C ASP A 32 -7.69 3.34 5.58
N GLU A 33 -8.34 4.35 6.14
CA GLU A 33 -8.95 4.28 7.48
C GLU A 33 -10.27 3.49 7.51
N ARG A 34 -10.75 2.96 6.38
CA ARG A 34 -11.90 2.04 6.35
C ARG A 34 -11.42 0.63 6.65
N THR A 35 -12.14 -0.07 7.53
CA THR A 35 -11.90 -1.50 7.82
C THR A 35 -12.07 -2.30 6.52
N PRO A 36 -11.14 -3.23 6.18
CA PRO A 36 -10.12 -3.83 7.06
C PRO A 36 -8.77 -3.11 7.18
N HIS A 37 -8.65 -1.90 6.64
CA HIS A 37 -7.43 -1.10 6.52
C HIS A 37 -6.46 -1.66 5.49
N TYR A 38 -6.12 -0.83 4.51
CA TYR A 38 -5.20 -1.18 3.43
C TYR A 38 -4.16 -0.09 3.26
N LEU A 39 -2.99 -0.47 2.75
CA LEU A 39 -2.04 0.47 2.18
C LEU A 39 -2.28 0.54 0.66
N TYR A 40 -2.64 1.72 0.18
CA TYR A 40 -2.71 2.03 -1.24
C TYR A 40 -1.39 2.69 -1.67
N VAL A 41 -0.75 2.12 -2.69
CA VAL A 41 0.47 2.66 -3.28
C VAL A 41 0.25 2.83 -4.78
N GLN A 42 0.43 4.05 -5.29
CA GLN A 42 0.40 4.34 -6.73
C GLN A 42 1.79 4.73 -7.20
N PHE A 43 2.23 4.17 -8.32
CA PHE A 43 3.57 4.34 -8.86
C PHE A 43 3.60 4.20 -10.39
N GLY A 44 4.69 4.66 -11.00
CA GLY A 44 4.85 4.76 -12.45
C GLY A 44 4.50 6.15 -12.98
N THR A 45 5.09 6.51 -14.11
CA THR A 45 4.95 7.86 -14.72
C THR A 45 4.10 7.88 -15.99
N GLU A 46 4.12 6.81 -16.78
CA GLU A 46 3.40 6.72 -18.06
C GLU A 46 2.22 5.74 -17.95
N ASP A 47 2.45 4.57 -17.37
CA ASP A 47 1.41 3.60 -17.00
C ASP A 47 1.27 3.56 -15.48
N GLU A 48 0.33 4.35 -14.95
CA GLU A 48 0.05 4.37 -13.52
C GLU A 48 -0.43 3.00 -13.05
N ARG A 49 0.29 2.41 -12.10
CA ARG A 49 -0.03 1.15 -11.47
C ARG A 49 -0.26 1.36 -10.00
N PHE A 50 -1.00 0.44 -9.39
CA PHE A 50 -1.26 0.50 -7.97
C PHE A 50 -1.11 -0.87 -7.30
N PHE A 51 -0.71 -0.83 -6.04
CA PHE A 51 -0.85 -1.93 -5.11
C PHE A 51 -1.91 -1.58 -4.07
N LEU A 52 -2.77 -2.55 -3.78
CA LEU A 52 -3.61 -2.55 -2.60
C LEU A 52 -3.08 -3.64 -1.66
N ILE A 53 -2.63 -3.25 -0.47
CA ILE A 53 -1.87 -4.14 0.41
C ILE A 53 -2.58 -4.26 1.76
N THR A 54 -2.74 -5.48 2.25
CA THR A 54 -3.35 -5.75 3.56
C THR A 54 -2.41 -5.35 4.71
N VAL A 55 -2.96 -5.25 5.93
CA VAL A 55 -2.16 -5.02 7.16
C VAL A 55 -1.13 -6.11 7.42
N ASP A 56 -1.27 -7.28 6.78
CA ASP A 56 -0.36 -8.41 6.88
C ASP A 56 0.59 -8.50 5.68
N GLY A 57 0.57 -7.51 4.78
CA GLY A 57 1.53 -7.37 3.67
C GLY A 57 1.13 -8.11 2.39
N GLU A 58 -0.07 -8.67 2.31
CA GLU A 58 -0.55 -9.35 1.11
C GLU A 58 -0.97 -8.33 0.06
N ILE A 59 -0.49 -8.48 -1.18
CA ILE A 59 -0.92 -7.66 -2.31
C ILE A 59 -2.22 -8.26 -2.86
N LEU A 60 -3.29 -7.47 -2.83
CA LEU A 60 -4.54 -7.78 -3.51
C LEU A 60 -4.38 -7.34 -4.97
N SER A 61 -3.97 -8.27 -5.82
CA SER A 61 -4.01 -8.05 -7.27
C SER A 61 -5.46 -8.07 -7.75
N ASP A 62 -5.82 -7.10 -8.57
CA ASP A 62 -7.08 -7.14 -9.31
C ASP A 62 -6.95 -8.27 -10.35
N GLU A 63 -7.63 -9.41 -10.16
CA GLU A 63 -7.84 -10.42 -11.22
C GLU A 63 -8.87 -9.91 -12.25
N SER A 64 -8.70 -8.68 -12.71
CA SER A 64 -9.55 -8.07 -13.72
C SER A 64 -8.90 -8.32 -15.09
N ASN A 65 -9.28 -9.45 -15.70
CA ASN A 65 -9.20 -9.70 -17.14
C ASN A 65 -9.89 -8.59 -17.94
#